data_AF-A0A550ID00-F1
#
_entry.id   AF-A0A550ID00-F1
#
_cell.length_a   1.000
_cell.length_b   1.000
_cell.length_c   1.000
_cell.angle_alpha   90.00
_cell.angle_beta   90.00
_cell.angle_gamma   90.00
#
_symmetry.space_group_name_H-M   'P 1'
#
loop_
_entity.id
_entity.type
_entity.pdbx_description
1 polymer ?
#
loop_
_entity_poly.entity_id
_entity_poly.type
_entity_poly.pdbx_seq_one_letter_code
_entity_poly.pdbx_strand_id
1 'polypeptide(L)'
;MLTAEAPDLVGCAYGFPVPRDGSWWSGFRGTLPKDVEQLTASGRVFAIRGMLVRPTERHQGLADRLQERLLTDHRALLGATLVDRTHRAACAGFQSRGWRSIGLVYRPPGPAVLRALVLPRGEPTAAELDP
;
A
#
# COMPACT_ATOMS: atom_id res chain seq x y z
N MET A 1 9.31 9.88 -14.53
CA MET A 1 10.61 9.86 -13.82
C MET A 1 10.39 10.54 -12.48
N LEU A 2 10.83 9.94 -11.37
CA LEU A 2 10.68 10.49 -10.01
C LEU A 2 12.08 10.67 -9.46
N THR A 3 12.45 11.89 -9.09
CA THR A 3 13.76 12.25 -8.55
C THR A 3 13.57 12.91 -7.19
N ALA A 4 14.41 12.55 -6.23
CA ALA A 4 14.41 13.14 -4.89
C ALA A 4 15.87 13.22 -4.43
N GLU A 5 16.25 14.33 -3.81
CA GLU A 5 17.60 14.59 -3.29
C GLU A 5 17.49 15.17 -1.88
N ALA A 6 18.24 14.57 -0.95
CA ALA A 6 18.45 15.09 0.40
C ALA A 6 19.83 14.59 0.86
N PRO A 7 20.55 15.34 1.71
CA PRO A 7 21.94 15.02 2.11
C PRO A 7 22.14 13.58 2.62
N ASP A 8 21.09 12.96 3.16
CA ASP A 8 21.13 11.61 3.71
C ASP A 8 19.88 10.80 3.32
N LEU A 9 19.46 10.86 2.05
CA LEU A 9 18.32 10.06 1.61
C LEU A 9 18.62 8.56 1.71
N VAL A 10 18.10 7.95 2.78
CA VAL A 10 18.23 6.51 3.08
C VAL A 10 17.01 5.70 2.66
N GLY A 11 15.87 6.36 2.42
CA GLY A 11 14.68 5.73 1.87
C GLY A 11 13.58 6.72 1.45
N CYS A 12 12.64 6.24 0.65
CA CYS A 12 11.50 6.98 0.13
C CYS A 12 10.32 6.01 -0.02
N ALA A 13 9.11 6.45 0.33
CA ALA A 13 7.86 5.80 -0.01
C ALA A 13 6.95 6.82 -0.67
N TYR A 14 6.20 6.40 -1.69
CA TYR A 14 5.29 7.30 -2.41
C TYR A 14 4.05 6.57 -2.92
N GLY A 15 3.01 7.36 -3.15
CA GLY A 15 1.69 6.86 -3.48
C GLY A 15 0.69 7.99 -3.64
N PHE A 16 -0.60 7.65 -3.59
CA PHE A 16 -1.70 8.62 -3.66
C PHE A 16 -2.96 8.09 -2.98
N PRO A 17 -3.87 8.97 -2.50
CA PRO A 17 -5.19 8.57 -2.02
C PRO A 17 -5.96 7.85 -3.13
N VAL A 18 -6.57 6.72 -2.82
CA VAL A 18 -7.42 6.02 -3.78
C VAL A 18 -8.71 6.81 -4.01
N PRO A 19 -9.13 7.03 -5.27
CA PRO A 19 -10.42 7.65 -5.58
C PRO A 19 -11.60 6.89 -4.94
N ARG A 20 -12.55 7.65 -4.39
CA ARG A 20 -13.72 7.10 -3.70
C ARG A 20 -14.71 6.39 -4.63
N ASP A 21 -14.59 6.61 -5.93
CA ASP A 21 -15.42 5.99 -6.97
C ASP A 21 -15.08 4.51 -7.24
N GLY A 22 -14.06 3.96 -6.56
CA GLY A 22 -13.64 2.58 -6.73
C GLY A 22 -12.87 2.30 -8.03
N SER A 23 -12.56 3.32 -8.83
CA SER A 23 -11.82 3.19 -10.10
C SER A 23 -10.48 2.46 -9.96
N TRP A 24 -9.82 2.60 -8.79
CA TRP A 24 -8.62 1.85 -8.47
C TRP A 24 -8.84 0.32 -8.42
N TRP A 25 -10.03 -0.15 -8.08
CA TRP A 25 -10.34 -1.57 -8.05
C TRP A 25 -10.97 -2.07 -9.35
N SER A 26 -11.09 -1.22 -10.38
CA SER A 26 -11.61 -1.64 -11.68
C SER A 26 -10.82 -2.82 -12.25
N GLY A 27 -11.55 -3.85 -12.67
CA GLY A 27 -11.00 -5.13 -13.14
C GLY A 27 -10.68 -6.14 -12.04
N PHE A 28 -11.04 -5.87 -10.78
CA PHE A 28 -10.94 -6.85 -9.70
C PHE A 28 -11.77 -8.11 -10.01
N ARG A 29 -11.18 -9.28 -9.80
CA ARG A 29 -11.85 -10.56 -10.05
C ARG A 29 -12.69 -10.99 -8.86
N GLY A 30 -13.98 -11.17 -9.13
CA GLY A 30 -14.97 -11.53 -8.13
C GLY A 30 -15.43 -10.31 -7.35
N THR A 31 -16.02 -10.55 -6.19
CA THR A 31 -16.52 -9.48 -5.32
C THR A 31 -15.39 -8.93 -4.48
N LEU A 32 -15.19 -7.60 -4.51
CA LEU A 32 -14.25 -6.92 -3.62
C LEU A 32 -14.68 -7.16 -2.16
N PRO A 33 -13.76 -7.45 -1.22
CA PRO A 33 -14.14 -7.57 0.19
C PRO A 33 -14.85 -6.32 0.70
N LYS A 34 -15.99 -6.50 1.39
CA LYS A 34 -16.87 -5.40 1.84
C LYS A 34 -16.12 -4.31 2.62
N ASP A 35 -15.21 -4.69 3.51
CA ASP A 35 -14.43 -3.72 4.30
C ASP A 35 -13.55 -2.84 3.41
N VAL A 36 -12.96 -3.41 2.34
CA VAL A 36 -12.13 -2.66 1.39
C VAL A 36 -12.98 -1.69 0.58
N GLU A 37 -14.17 -2.11 0.15
CA GLU A 37 -15.14 -1.28 -0.55
C GLU A 37 -15.59 -0.09 0.32
N GLN A 38 -15.98 -0.35 1.57
CA GLN A 38 -16.39 0.69 2.53
C GLN A 38 -15.28 1.69 2.85
N LEU A 39 -14.05 1.19 3.08
CA LEU A 39 -12.89 2.06 3.31
C LEU A 39 -12.56 2.89 2.06
N THR A 40 -12.77 2.34 0.86
CA THR A 40 -12.57 3.07 -0.39
C THR A 40 -13.60 4.19 -0.54
N ALA A 41 -14.88 3.88 -0.35
CA ALA A 41 -15.96 4.86 -0.45
C ALA A 41 -15.82 6.00 0.59
N SER A 42 -15.30 5.70 1.79
CA SER A 42 -15.03 6.70 2.84
C SER A 42 -13.73 7.49 2.63
N GLY A 43 -12.94 7.18 1.60
CA GLY A 43 -11.67 7.86 1.31
C GLY A 43 -10.55 7.54 2.30
N ARG A 44 -10.58 6.34 2.89
CA ARG A 44 -9.61 5.86 3.90
C ARG A 44 -8.58 4.89 3.33
N VAL A 45 -8.46 4.82 2.00
CA VAL A 45 -7.49 3.94 1.31
C VAL A 45 -6.41 4.76 0.64
N PHE A 46 -5.15 4.35 0.79
CA PHE A 46 -4.01 4.99 0.15
C PHE A 46 -3.21 3.96 -0.65
N ALA A 47 -3.01 4.24 -1.94
CA ALA A 47 -2.27 3.38 -2.84
C ALA A 47 -0.77 3.65 -2.73
N ILE A 48 0.02 2.68 -2.28
CA ILE A 48 1.47 2.74 -2.24
C ILE A 48 2.03 2.16 -3.54
N ARG A 49 2.72 3.01 -4.32
CA ARG A 49 3.25 2.64 -5.64
C ARG A 49 4.67 2.15 -5.60
N GLY A 50 5.46 2.61 -4.64
CA GLY A 50 6.85 2.22 -4.53
C GLY A 50 7.43 2.58 -3.18
N MET A 51 8.43 1.80 -2.81
CA MET A 51 9.25 2.04 -1.64
C MET A 51 10.69 1.67 -1.98
N LEU A 52 11.59 2.61 -1.74
CA LEU A 52 13.01 2.49 -2.02
C LEU A 52 13.73 2.67 -0.70
N VAL A 53 14.55 1.71 -0.32
CA VAL A 53 15.40 1.79 0.87
C VAL A 53 16.81 1.38 0.46
N ARG A 54 17.80 2.19 0.89
CA ARG A 54 19.22 1.92 0.66
C ARG A 54 19.56 0.52 1.20
N PRO A 55 20.30 -0.32 0.45
CA PRO A 55 20.57 -1.71 0.85
C PRO A 55 21.11 -1.88 2.27
N THR A 56 21.99 -0.99 2.72
CA THR A 56 22.59 -0.99 4.06
C THR A 56 21.57 -0.76 5.18
N GLU A 57 20.45 -0.10 4.89
CA GLU A 57 19.42 0.30 5.87
C GLU A 57 18.17 -0.61 5.85
N ARG A 58 18.16 -1.67 5.01
CA ARG A 58 16.97 -2.53 4.82
C ARG A 58 16.56 -3.32 6.07
N HIS A 59 17.46 -3.51 7.02
CA HIS A 59 17.22 -4.32 8.22
C HIS A 59 16.71 -3.53 9.43
N GLN A 60 16.51 -2.22 9.31
CA GLN A 60 16.14 -1.34 10.43
C GLN A 60 14.64 -0.98 10.49
N GLY A 61 13.77 -1.77 9.84
CA GLY A 61 12.33 -1.48 9.79
C GLY A 61 11.99 -0.12 9.13
N LEU A 62 12.90 0.48 8.37
CA LEU A 62 12.69 1.79 7.76
C LEU A 62 11.54 1.78 6.75
N ALA A 63 11.41 0.68 6.01
CA ALA A 63 10.30 0.45 5.09
C ALA A 63 8.95 0.55 5.80
N ASP A 64 8.82 -0.12 6.94
CA ASP A 64 7.59 -0.18 7.71
C ASP A 64 7.26 1.18 8.31
N ARG A 65 8.26 1.88 8.87
CA ARG A 65 8.11 3.26 9.37
C ARG A 65 7.69 4.25 8.29
N LEU A 66 8.28 4.16 7.09
CA LEU A 66 7.91 5.03 5.96
C LEU A 66 6.46 4.79 5.52
N GLN A 67 6.04 3.53 5.48
CA GLN A 67 4.66 3.14 5.17
C GLN A 67 3.67 3.63 6.23
N GLU A 68 3.95 3.40 7.50
CA GLU A 68 3.10 3.86 8.61
C GLU A 68 2.95 5.38 8.62
N ARG A 69 4.04 6.11 8.40
CA ARG A 69 4.02 7.56 8.29
C ARG A 69 3.16 8.02 7.12
N LEU A 70 3.38 7.46 5.94
CA LEU A 70 2.62 7.82 4.74
C LEU A 70 1.11 7.60 4.92
N LEU A 71 0.73 6.49 5.53
CA LEU A 71 -0.68 6.20 5.86
C LEU A 71 -1.22 7.16 6.94
N THR A 72 -0.41 7.54 7.93
CA THR A 72 -0.81 8.44 9.04
C THR A 72 -1.07 9.84 8.54
N ASP A 73 -0.13 10.38 7.76
CA ASP A 73 -0.21 11.72 7.20
C ASP A 73 -1.46 11.89 6.32
N HIS A 74 -1.96 10.78 5.74
CA HIS A 74 -3.14 10.75 4.87
C HIS A 74 -4.39 10.21 5.57
N ARG A 75 -4.33 9.97 6.89
CA ARG A 75 -5.40 9.38 7.71
C ARG A 75 -6.04 8.14 7.06
N ALA A 76 -5.22 7.36 6.36
CA ALA A 76 -5.62 6.14 5.69
C ALA A 76 -5.61 4.97 6.68
N LEU A 77 -6.69 4.18 6.67
CA LEU A 77 -6.83 2.98 7.47
C LEU A 77 -6.46 1.72 6.68
N LEU A 78 -6.25 1.86 5.37
CA LEU A 78 -5.86 0.77 4.48
C LEU A 78 -4.79 1.22 3.49
N GLY A 79 -3.64 0.57 3.52
CA GLY A 79 -2.68 0.58 2.42
C GLY A 79 -3.14 -0.35 1.31
N ALA A 80 -3.03 0.10 0.06
CA ALA A 80 -3.33 -0.70 -1.12
C ALA A 80 -2.14 -0.71 -2.08
N THR A 81 -1.86 -1.84 -2.73
CA THR A 81 -0.91 -1.89 -3.84
C THR A 81 -1.31 -2.95 -4.87
N LEU A 82 -0.89 -2.74 -6.10
CA LEU A 82 -1.08 -3.66 -7.21
C LEU A 82 0.30 -4.06 -7.75
N VAL A 83 0.62 -5.35 -7.65
CA VAL A 83 1.90 -5.89 -8.06
C VAL A 83 1.69 -6.85 -9.23
N ASP A 84 2.54 -6.82 -10.24
CA ASP A 84 2.51 -7.85 -11.28
C ASP A 84 2.61 -9.25 -10.64
N ARG A 85 1.65 -10.14 -10.94
CA ARG A 85 1.62 -11.47 -10.34
C ARG A 85 2.85 -12.32 -10.68
N THR A 86 3.55 -11.99 -11.76
CA THR A 86 4.78 -12.67 -12.20
C THR A 86 5.99 -12.21 -11.40
N HIS A 87 5.95 -11.02 -10.80
CA HIS A 87 7.00 -10.48 -9.92
C HIS A 87 6.92 -11.09 -8.51
N ARG A 88 7.26 -12.38 -8.41
CA ARG A 88 7.18 -13.16 -7.16
C ARG A 88 7.97 -12.55 -6.01
N ALA A 89 9.18 -12.05 -6.27
CA ALA A 89 10.01 -11.42 -5.24
C ALA A 89 9.38 -10.15 -4.65
N ALA A 90 8.72 -9.33 -5.49
CA ALA A 90 8.00 -8.15 -5.03
C ALA A 90 6.80 -8.56 -4.16
N CYS A 91 6.00 -9.54 -4.62
CA CYS A 91 4.88 -10.07 -3.83
C CYS A 91 5.35 -10.61 -2.47
N ALA A 92 6.41 -11.42 -2.44
CA ALA A 92 6.97 -11.98 -1.21
C ALA A 92 7.47 -10.89 -0.25
N GLY A 93 8.12 -9.85 -0.78
CA GLY A 93 8.59 -8.72 0.03
C GLY A 93 7.46 -7.89 0.64
N PHE A 94 6.33 -7.75 -0.04
CA PHE A 94 5.14 -7.15 0.57
C PHE A 94 4.55 -8.07 1.66
N GLN A 95 4.40 -9.36 1.35
CA GLN A 95 3.81 -10.33 2.28
C GLN A 95 4.62 -10.50 3.57
N SER A 96 5.95 -10.48 3.51
CA SER A 96 6.81 -10.54 4.69
C SER A 96 6.68 -9.33 5.62
N ARG A 97 5.99 -8.27 5.16
CA ARG A 97 5.73 -7.02 5.92
C ARG A 97 4.24 -6.87 6.26
N GLY A 98 3.50 -7.98 6.34
CA GLY A 98 2.11 -8.01 6.77
C GLY A 98 1.07 -7.70 5.68
N TRP A 99 1.48 -7.48 4.43
CA TRP A 99 0.53 -7.27 3.34
C TRP A 99 -0.17 -8.58 2.97
N ARG A 100 -1.50 -8.53 2.87
CA ARG A 100 -2.33 -9.68 2.50
C ARG A 100 -2.89 -9.55 1.10
N SER A 101 -2.88 -10.65 0.34
CA SER A 101 -3.50 -10.71 -0.98
C SER A 101 -5.01 -10.80 -0.85
N ILE A 102 -5.73 -9.89 -1.48
CA ILE A 102 -7.21 -9.89 -1.49
C ILE A 102 -7.79 -10.42 -2.80
N GLY A 103 -6.98 -10.51 -3.86
CA GLY A 103 -7.44 -11.01 -5.14
C GLY A 103 -6.55 -10.60 -6.30
N LEU A 104 -7.12 -10.65 -7.49
CA LEU A 104 -6.45 -10.30 -8.73
C LEU A 104 -7.20 -9.17 -9.42
N VAL A 105 -6.47 -8.29 -10.10
CA VAL A 105 -6.99 -7.17 -10.89
C VAL A 105 -6.50 -7.30 -12.33
N TYR A 106 -7.39 -7.13 -13.29
CA TYR A 106 -7.13 -7.27 -14.74
C TYR A 106 -7.26 -5.88 -15.38
N ARG A 107 -6.16 -5.34 -15.90
CA ARG A 107 -6.15 -4.03 -16.57
C ARG A 107 -5.39 -4.08 -17.90
N PRO A 108 -6.07 -4.22 -19.05
CA PRO A 108 -5.46 -4.02 -20.36
C PRO A 108 -5.08 -2.53 -20.58
N PRO A 109 -4.00 -2.21 -21.31
CA PRO A 109 -2.96 -3.09 -21.88
C PRO A 109 -1.81 -3.39 -20.90
N GLY A 110 -2.01 -3.15 -19.60
CA GLY A 110 -1.02 -3.34 -18.54
C GLY A 110 -0.67 -4.81 -18.28
N PRO A 111 0.14 -5.10 -17.24
CA PRO A 111 0.51 -6.46 -16.89
C PRO A 111 -0.75 -7.32 -16.79
N ALA A 112 -0.74 -8.44 -17.52
CA ALA A 112 -1.94 -9.19 -17.88
C ALA A 112 -2.81 -9.53 -16.66
N VAL A 113 -2.20 -9.64 -15.47
CA VAL A 113 -2.88 -9.83 -14.20
C VAL A 113 -2.05 -9.26 -13.05
N LEU A 114 -2.63 -8.34 -12.29
CA LEU A 114 -2.07 -7.76 -11.07
C LEU A 114 -2.59 -8.52 -9.83
N ARG A 115 -1.74 -8.71 -8.83
CA ARG A 115 -2.13 -9.13 -7.49
C ARG A 115 -2.46 -7.90 -6.65
N ALA A 116 -3.68 -7.86 -6.12
CA ALA A 116 -4.10 -6.84 -5.18
C ALA A 116 -3.69 -7.23 -3.76
N LEU A 117 -2.83 -6.42 -3.17
CA LEU A 117 -2.36 -6.56 -1.80
C LEU A 117 -2.88 -5.38 -0.97
N VAL A 118 -3.29 -5.66 0.27
CA VAL A 118 -3.68 -4.63 1.22
C VAL A 118 -2.96 -4.80 2.55
N LEU A 119 -2.79 -3.68 3.24
CA LEU A 119 -2.29 -3.63 4.60
C LEU A 119 -3.30 -2.86 5.46
N PRO A 120 -4.09 -3.55 6.29
CA PRO A 120 -4.91 -2.89 7.28
C PRO A 120 -4.00 -2.17 8.27
N ARG A 121 -4.34 -0.93 8.62
CA ARG A 121 -3.89 -0.38 9.89
C ARG A 121 -4.92 -0.75 10.93
N GLY A 122 -4.45 -1.26 12.06
CA GLY A 122 -5.26 -1.18 13.26
C GLY A 122 -5.72 0.27 13.41
N GLU A 123 -6.99 0.49 13.72
CA GLU A 123 -7.37 1.79 14.25
C GLU A 123 -6.40 2.10 15.40
N PRO A 124 -5.93 3.35 15.55
CA PRO A 124 -5.28 3.72 16.79
C PRO A 124 -6.30 3.43 17.88
N THR A 125 -6.07 2.36 18.63
CA THR A 125 -6.90 2.03 19.77
C THR A 125 -6.91 3.29 20.62
N ALA A 126 -8.08 3.86 20.87
CA ALA A 126 -8.25 5.06 21.69
C ALA A 126 -7.85 4.84 23.18
N ALA A 127 -7.01 3.84 23.46
CA ALA A 127 -6.51 3.45 24.77
C ALA A 127 -5.15 4.10 25.12
N GLU A 128 -4.57 4.91 24.23
CA GLU A 128 -3.32 5.65 24.50
C GLU A 128 -3.55 7.18 24.42
N LEU A 129 -4.69 7.61 24.95
CA LEU A 129 -4.97 9.00 25.31
C LEU A 129 -5.56 9.00 26.71
N ASP A 130 -4.71 8.78 27.71
CA ASP A 130 -4.96 9.27 29.06
C ASP A 130 -3.68 9.98 29.55
N PRO A 131 -3.73 11.30 29.83
CA PRO A 131 -2.59 12.10 30.27
C PRO A 131 -2.21 11.90 31.75
#